data_AF-A0AAJ0DA52-F1
#
_entry.id   AF-A0AAJ0DA52-F1
#
_cell.length_a   1.000
_cell.length_b   1.000
_cell.length_c   1.000
_cell.angle_alpha   90.00
_cell.angle_beta   90.00
_cell.angle_gamma   90.00
#
_symmetry.space_group_name_H-M   'P 1'
#
loop_
_entity.id
_entity.type
_entity.pdbx_description
1 polymer ?
#
loop_
_entity_poly.entity_id
_entity_poly.type
_entity_poly.pdbx_seq_one_letter_code
_entity_poly.pdbx_strand_id
1 'polypeptide(L)'
;MRYRIGARSWFGSLFENLKWTLLLAVFLGGLSLHLSAALLSHMLGIDMTWGATSKEAEQSNFFIELPKVLKRFKYSMGFAILGIVTMIVLATGFFVPWDWMIKDFIAILPLSTVCASHLLLPVVLNPALMTFTF
;
A
#
# COMPACT_ATOMS: atom_id res chain seq x y z
N MET A 1 16.29 20.63 -3.71
CA MET A 1 17.05 21.16 -4.86
C MET A 1 16.53 22.53 -5.30
N ARG A 2 15.25 22.67 -5.71
CA ARG A 2 14.68 23.93 -6.24
C ARG A 2 14.72 25.14 -5.30
N TYR A 3 14.44 24.95 -4.01
CA TYR A 3 14.65 26.01 -3.01
C TYR A 3 16.11 26.49 -2.95
N ARG A 4 17.04 25.55 -3.04
CA ARG A 4 18.48 25.78 -2.87
C ARG A 4 19.10 26.61 -4.00
N ILE A 5 18.50 26.56 -5.19
CA ILE A 5 18.91 27.35 -6.37
C ILE A 5 18.06 28.62 -6.54
N GLY A 6 17.24 28.99 -5.54
CA GLY A 6 16.39 30.19 -5.59
C GLY A 6 15.17 30.11 -6.52
N ALA A 7 14.95 28.98 -7.20
CA ALA A 7 13.87 28.82 -8.19
C ALA A 7 12.46 28.66 -7.57
N ARG A 8 12.36 28.39 -6.26
CA ARG A 8 11.08 28.23 -5.55
C ARG A 8 11.22 28.60 -4.07
N SER A 9 10.14 29.10 -3.46
CA SER A 9 10.10 29.38 -2.02
C SER A 9 10.28 28.11 -1.17
N TRP A 10 10.70 28.29 0.09
CA TRP A 10 10.90 27.18 1.04
C TRP A 10 9.61 26.38 1.25
N PHE A 11 8.53 27.05 1.66
CA PHE A 11 7.22 26.43 1.88
C PHE A 11 6.68 25.80 0.60
N GLY A 12 6.80 26.48 -0.55
CA GLY A 12 6.36 25.93 -1.83
C GLY A 12 7.10 24.64 -2.23
N SER A 13 8.39 24.56 -1.92
CA SER A 13 9.18 23.35 -2.14
C SER A 13 8.83 22.25 -1.13
N LEU A 14 8.57 22.60 0.12
CA LEU A 14 8.18 21.64 1.16
C LEU A 14 6.87 20.94 0.82
N PHE A 15 5.83 21.71 0.48
CA PHE A 15 4.52 21.16 0.09
C PHE A 15 4.60 20.31 -1.18
N GLU A 16 5.43 20.72 -2.16
CA GLU A 16 5.68 19.89 -3.34
C GLU A 16 6.27 18.53 -2.95
N ASN A 17 7.27 18.50 -2.06
CA ASN A 17 7.88 17.24 -1.62
C ASN A 17 6.87 16.39 -0.85
N LEU A 18 6.15 16.94 0.14
CA LEU A 18 5.18 16.19 0.93
C LEU A 18 4.09 15.53 0.07
N LYS A 19 3.61 16.24 -0.96
CA LYS A 19 2.65 15.69 -1.93
C LYS A 19 3.17 14.42 -2.61
N TRP A 20 4.43 14.43 -3.05
CA TRP A 20 5.03 13.28 -3.74
C TRP A 20 5.49 12.18 -2.78
N THR A 21 5.93 12.54 -1.58
CA THR A 21 6.33 11.60 -0.53
C THR A 21 5.18 10.66 -0.16
N LEU A 22 3.95 11.16 -0.10
CA LEU A 22 2.79 10.32 0.23
C LEU A 22 2.56 9.22 -0.82
N LEU A 23 2.65 9.57 -2.11
CA LEU A 23 2.55 8.60 -3.21
C LEU A 23 3.69 7.57 -3.13
N LEU A 24 4.92 8.01 -2.88
CA LEU A 24 6.07 7.12 -2.71
C LEU A 24 5.93 6.21 -1.48
N ALA A 25 5.39 6.72 -0.38
CA ALA A 25 5.17 5.94 0.84
C ALA A 25 4.15 4.82 0.62
N VAL A 26 3.05 5.10 -0.08
CA VAL A 26 2.07 4.07 -0.46
C VAL A 26 2.68 3.05 -1.41
N PHE A 27 3.43 3.51 -2.42
CA PHE A 27 4.07 2.63 -3.40
C PHE A 27 5.11 1.70 -2.75
N LEU A 28 6.12 2.24 -2.05
CA LEU A 28 7.15 1.43 -1.39
C LEU A 28 6.54 0.54 -0.29
N GLY A 29 5.57 1.06 0.47
CA GLY A 29 4.90 0.29 1.51
C GLY A 29 4.17 -0.94 0.96
N GLY A 30 3.38 -0.76 -0.11
CA GLY A 30 2.60 -1.84 -0.71
C GLY A 30 3.40 -2.83 -1.58
N LEU A 31 4.67 -2.53 -1.89
CA LEU A 31 5.57 -3.46 -2.57
C LEU A 31 6.14 -4.53 -1.63
N SER A 32 6.13 -4.30 -0.31
CA SER A 32 6.84 -5.14 0.66
C SER A 32 6.35 -6.60 0.70
N LEU A 33 5.04 -6.87 0.57
CA LEU A 33 4.54 -8.26 0.46
C LEU A 33 5.00 -8.95 -0.82
N HIS A 34 5.04 -8.23 -1.93
CA HIS A 34 5.46 -8.77 -3.23
C HIS A 34 6.95 -9.10 -3.23
N LEU A 35 7.77 -8.22 -2.64
CA LEU A 35 9.20 -8.48 -2.41
C LEU A 35 9.41 -9.68 -1.49
N SER A 36 8.65 -9.77 -0.39
CA SER A 36 8.73 -10.90 0.53
C SER A 36 8.40 -12.22 -0.17
N ALA A 37 7.36 -12.25 -1.01
CA ALA A 37 7.01 -13.42 -1.80
C ALA A 37 8.14 -13.81 -2.78
N ALA A 38 8.78 -12.82 -3.42
CA ALA A 38 9.91 -13.07 -4.31
C ALA A 38 11.12 -13.67 -3.59
N LEU A 39 11.46 -13.12 -2.43
CA LEU A 39 12.55 -13.61 -1.60
C LEU A 39 12.28 -15.03 -1.10
N LEU A 40 11.07 -15.29 -0.61
CA LEU A 40 10.68 -16.64 -0.16
C LEU A 40 10.69 -17.65 -1.30
N SER A 41 10.21 -17.27 -2.49
CA SER A 41 10.24 -18.16 -3.66
C SER A 41 11.67 -18.52 -4.04
N HIS A 42 12.59 -17.54 -4.00
CA HIS A 42 14.01 -17.78 -4.23
C HIS A 42 14.62 -18.71 -3.17
N MET A 43 14.35 -18.47 -1.89
CA MET A 43 14.88 -19.29 -0.79
C MET A 43 14.36 -20.73 -0.79
N LEU A 44 13.14 -20.94 -1.28
CA LEU A 44 12.48 -22.25 -1.30
C LEU A 44 12.61 -22.97 -2.66
N GLY A 45 13.33 -22.40 -3.62
CA GLY A 45 13.48 -22.97 -4.96
C GLY A 45 12.17 -23.07 -5.75
N ILE A 46 11.21 -22.18 -5.48
CA ILE A 46 9.93 -22.11 -6.18
C ILE A 46 10.11 -21.27 -7.45
N ASP A 47 9.82 -21.86 -8.60
CA ASP A 47 9.84 -21.15 -9.87
C ASP A 47 8.80 -20.03 -9.89
N MET A 48 9.28 -18.79 -10.00
CA MET A 48 8.45 -17.59 -10.07
C MET A 48 8.90 -16.72 -11.23
N THR A 49 7.93 -16.25 -12.02
CA THR A 49 8.17 -15.32 -13.13
C THR A 49 7.72 -13.91 -12.78
N TRP A 50 8.55 -12.92 -13.11
CA TRP A 50 8.17 -11.51 -13.03
C TRP A 50 7.39 -11.11 -14.28
N GLY A 51 6.13 -10.70 -14.11
CA GLY A 51 5.35 -10.16 -15.22
C GLY A 51 5.89 -8.81 -15.66
N ALA A 52 6.10 -8.61 -16.97
CA ALA A 52 6.41 -7.30 -17.53
C ALA A 52 5.16 -6.41 -17.52
N THR A 53 5.33 -5.12 -17.23
CA THR A 53 4.25 -4.14 -17.31
C THR A 53 3.72 -4.08 -18.74
N SER A 54 2.41 -4.27 -18.93
CA SER A 54 1.79 -4.10 -20.25
C SER A 54 2.01 -2.67 -20.74
N LYS A 55 2.50 -2.53 -21.98
CA LYS A 55 2.72 -1.22 -22.61
C LYS A 55 1.43 -0.60 -23.15
N GLU A 56 0.41 -1.42 -23.41
CA GLU A 56 -0.89 -0.94 -23.87
C GLU A 56 -1.83 -0.81 -22.69
N ALA A 57 -2.25 0.44 -22.44
CA ALA A 57 -3.31 0.76 -21.51
C ALA A 57 -4.63 0.58 -22.26
N GLU A 58 -5.36 -0.51 -21.99
CA GLU A 58 -6.73 -0.66 -22.45
C GLU A 58 -7.58 0.47 -21.86
N GLN A 59 -8.32 1.17 -22.71
CA GLN A 59 -9.33 2.11 -22.23
C GLN A 59 -10.37 1.33 -21.43
N SER A 60 -10.51 1.68 -20.16
CA SER A 60 -11.38 1.01 -19.22
C SER A 60 -12.05 2.06 -18.31
N ASN A 61 -13.27 1.77 -17.89
CA ASN A 61 -14.03 2.65 -17.00
C ASN A 61 -13.97 2.17 -15.56
N PHE A 62 -14.31 3.06 -14.63
CA PHE A 62 -14.22 2.83 -13.18
C PHE A 62 -14.85 1.49 -12.75
N PHE A 63 -16.07 1.21 -13.23
CA PHE A 63 -16.82 0.01 -12.86
C PHE A 63 -16.27 -1.30 -13.43
N ILE A 64 -15.48 -1.23 -14.51
CA ILE A 64 -14.83 -2.40 -15.11
C ILE A 64 -13.52 -2.69 -14.37
N GLU A 65 -12.77 -1.65 -14.03
CA GLU A 65 -11.47 -1.81 -13.35
C GLU A 65 -11.59 -2.15 -11.88
N LEU A 66 -12.57 -1.62 -11.16
CA LEU A 66 -12.75 -1.91 -9.74
C LEU A 66 -12.81 -3.43 -9.42
N PRO A 67 -13.70 -4.23 -10.05
CA PRO A 67 -13.75 -5.67 -9.79
C PRO A 67 -12.51 -6.42 -10.28
N LYS A 68 -11.86 -5.97 -11.36
CA LYS A 68 -10.58 -6.56 -11.82
C LYS A 68 -9.48 -6.35 -10.78
N VAL A 69 -9.36 -5.14 -10.26
CA VAL A 69 -8.39 -4.77 -9.23
C VAL A 69 -8.62 -5.57 -7.97
N LEU A 70 -9.86 -5.65 -7.48
CA LEU A 70 -10.20 -6.44 -6.29
C LEU A 70 -9.85 -7.92 -6.47
N LYS A 71 -10.12 -8.50 -7.64
CA LYS A 71 -9.78 -9.91 -7.92
C LYS A 71 -8.26 -10.13 -8.00
N ARG A 72 -7.53 -9.20 -8.63
CA ARG A 72 -6.07 -9.29 -8.82
C ARG A 72 -5.32 -9.12 -7.50
N PHE A 73 -5.74 -8.18 -6.65
CA PHE A 73 -5.07 -7.83 -5.40
C PHE A 73 -5.72 -8.47 -4.16
N LYS A 74 -6.64 -9.43 -4.33
CA LYS A 74 -7.39 -10.07 -3.23
C LYS A 74 -6.51 -10.57 -2.08
N TYR A 75 -5.33 -11.11 -2.37
CA TYR A 75 -4.42 -11.63 -1.34
C TYR A 75 -3.75 -10.50 -0.55
N SER A 76 -3.27 -9.46 -1.24
CA SER A 76 -2.69 -8.28 -0.60
C SER A 76 -3.71 -7.55 0.27
N MET A 77 -4.91 -7.33 -0.26
CA MET A 77 -6.00 -6.68 0.47
C MET A 77 -6.50 -7.54 1.62
N GLY A 78 -6.62 -8.86 1.42
CA GLY A 78 -6.99 -9.80 2.47
C GLY A 78 -5.98 -9.83 3.61
N PHE A 79 -4.68 -9.82 3.31
CA PHE A 79 -3.63 -9.72 4.32
C PHE A 79 -3.73 -8.43 5.13
N ALA A 80 -3.95 -7.29 4.47
CA ALA A 80 -4.10 -6.01 5.15
C ALA A 80 -5.35 -5.96 6.04
N ILE A 81 -6.50 -6.47 5.56
CA ILE A 81 -7.73 -6.55 6.35
C ILE A 81 -7.52 -7.45 7.56
N LEU A 82 -6.89 -8.62 7.38
CA LEU A 82 -6.56 -9.53 8.47
C LEU A 82 -5.66 -8.85 9.51
N GLY A 83 -4.64 -8.11 9.07
CA GLY A 83 -3.77 -7.33 9.96
C GLY A 83 -4.54 -6.29 10.76
N ILE A 84 -5.44 -5.54 10.12
CA ILE A 84 -6.30 -4.56 10.79
C ILE A 84 -7.21 -5.21 11.82
N VAL A 85 -7.90 -6.29 11.46
CA VAL A 85 -8.78 -7.03 12.38
C VAL A 85 -7.97 -7.56 13.57
N THR A 86 -6.79 -8.12 13.32
CA THR A 86 -5.90 -8.64 14.36
C THR A 86 -5.48 -7.53 15.33
N MET A 87 -5.10 -6.35 14.81
CA MET A 87 -4.77 -5.20 15.66
C MET A 87 -5.96 -4.78 16.53
N ILE A 88 -7.16 -4.67 15.95
CA ILE A 88 -8.36 -4.27 16.69
C ILE A 88 -8.68 -5.29 17.79
N VAL A 89 -8.63 -6.58 17.47
CA VAL A 89 -8.88 -7.67 18.42
C VAL A 89 -7.85 -7.66 19.55
N LEU A 90 -6.55 -7.52 19.24
CA LEU A 90 -5.51 -7.49 20.28
C LEU A 90 -5.57 -6.21 21.13
N ALA A 91 -6.07 -5.10 20.59
CA ALA A 91 -6.22 -3.85 21.35
C ALA A 91 -7.45 -3.84 22.26
N THR A 92 -8.55 -4.48 21.85
CA THR A 92 -9.89 -4.31 22.46
C THR A 92 -10.59 -5.59 22.92
N GLY A 93 -10.08 -6.77 22.55
CA GLY A 93 -10.72 -8.06 22.83
C GLY A 93 -10.78 -8.37 24.32
N PHE A 94 -11.99 -8.64 24.83
CA PHE A 94 -12.21 -8.98 26.25
C PHE A 94 -11.52 -10.29 26.67
N PHE A 95 -11.20 -11.15 25.72
CA PHE A 95 -10.57 -12.46 25.92
C PHE A 95 -9.04 -12.43 25.77
N VAL A 96 -8.45 -11.27 25.46
CA VAL A 96 -7.00 -11.13 25.26
C VAL A 96 -6.32 -10.91 26.62
N PRO A 97 -5.34 -11.74 27.01
CA PRO A 97 -4.57 -11.53 28.23
C PRO A 97 -3.89 -10.16 28.25
N TRP A 98 -3.76 -9.54 29.42
CA TRP A 98 -3.21 -8.19 29.55
C TRP A 98 -1.83 -8.05 28.91
N ASP A 99 -0.96 -9.06 29.07
CA ASP A 99 0.40 -9.08 28.51
C ASP A 99 0.44 -9.13 26.96
N TRP A 100 -0.66 -9.52 26.31
CA TRP A 100 -0.77 -9.62 24.85
C TRP A 100 -1.49 -8.41 24.24
N MET A 101 -1.98 -7.49 25.06
CA MET A 101 -2.74 -6.34 24.58
C MET A 101 -1.81 -5.34 23.88
N ILE A 102 -2.14 -5.00 22.64
CA ILE A 102 -1.39 -4.01 21.87
C ILE A 102 -2.11 -2.67 21.94
N LYS A 103 -1.82 -1.88 22.99
CA LYS A 103 -2.39 -0.53 23.18
C LYS A 103 -1.44 0.60 22.84
N ASP A 104 -0.15 0.30 22.76
CA ASP A 104 0.86 1.32 22.50
C ASP A 104 0.90 1.73 21.04
N PHE A 105 0.93 3.06 20.84
CA PHE A 105 1.01 3.65 19.51
C PHE A 105 2.23 3.17 18.71
N ILE A 106 3.35 2.91 19.41
CA ILE A 106 4.61 2.44 18.81
C ILE A 106 4.42 1.10 18.09
N ALA A 107 3.54 0.23 18.59
CA ALA A 107 3.24 -1.06 17.98
C ALA A 107 2.16 -0.94 16.88
N ILE A 108 1.16 -0.08 17.08
CA ILE A 108 0.03 0.07 16.15
C ILE A 108 0.43 0.84 14.88
N LEU A 109 1.20 1.92 15.02
CA LEU A 109 1.55 2.80 13.90
C LEU A 109 2.27 2.06 12.75
N PRO A 110 3.37 1.31 12.96
CA PRO A 110 4.06 0.65 11.85
C PRO A 110 3.16 -0.36 11.14
N LEU A 111 2.43 -1.20 11.88
CA LEU A 111 1.58 -2.22 11.27
C LEU A 111 0.37 -1.60 10.53
N SER A 112 -0.22 -0.52 11.06
CA SER A 112 -1.28 0.22 10.38
C SER A 112 -0.80 0.88 9.10
N THR A 113 0.42 1.44 9.05
CA THR A 113 0.98 2.02 7.82
C THR A 113 1.23 0.95 6.74
N VAL A 114 1.66 -0.24 7.13
CA VAL A 114 1.83 -1.39 6.22
C VAL A 114 0.46 -1.84 5.70
N CYS A 115 -0.54 -2.01 6.56
CA CYS A 115 -1.88 -2.41 6.12
C CYS A 115 -2.51 -1.36 5.19
N ALA A 116 -2.42 -0.08 5.56
CA ALA A 116 -2.94 1.03 4.76
C ALA A 116 -2.29 1.09 3.37
N SER A 117 -0.96 0.95 3.28
CA SER A 117 -0.27 0.98 1.99
C SER A 117 -0.69 -0.19 1.08
N HIS A 118 -0.91 -1.40 1.61
CA HIS A 118 -1.38 -2.55 0.81
C HIS A 118 -2.84 -2.44 0.37
N LEU A 119 -3.68 -1.70 1.11
CA LEU A 119 -5.06 -1.38 0.69
C LEU A 119 -5.09 -0.26 -0.34
N LEU A 120 -4.26 0.77 -0.16
CA LEU A 120 -4.26 1.95 -1.01
C LEU A 120 -3.52 1.73 -2.33
N LEU A 121 -2.46 0.92 -2.36
CA LEU A 121 -1.66 0.67 -3.56
C LEU A 121 -2.51 0.31 -4.80
N PRO A 122 -3.43 -0.66 -4.77
CA PRO A 122 -4.21 -1.02 -5.96
C PRO A 122 -5.23 0.05 -6.39
N VAL A 123 -5.61 0.97 -5.50
CA VAL A 123 -6.66 1.96 -5.75
C VAL A 123 -6.05 3.29 -6.20
N VAL A 124 -5.13 3.83 -5.41
CA VAL A 124 -4.54 5.17 -5.62
C VAL A 124 -3.55 5.19 -6.78
N LEU A 125 -2.99 4.03 -7.16
CA LEU A 125 -2.04 3.97 -8.28
C LEU A 125 -2.69 3.50 -9.59
N ASN A 126 -4.00 3.24 -9.63
CA ASN A 126 -4.71 2.91 -10.86
C ASN A 126 -5.35 4.17 -11.48
N PRO A 127 -4.87 4.66 -12.64
CA PRO A 127 -5.40 5.86 -13.28
C PRO A 127 -6.90 5.76 -13.58
N ALA A 128 -7.39 4.60 -14.05
CA ALA A 128 -8.80 4.41 -14.37
C ALA A 128 -9.72 4.51 -13.14
N LEU A 129 -9.19 4.23 -11.95
CA LEU A 129 -9.91 4.45 -10.69
C LEU A 129 -9.83 5.91 -10.21
N MET A 130 -8.75 6.62 -10.54
CA MET A 130 -8.54 8.00 -10.10
C MET A 130 -9.19 9.06 -11.01
N THR A 131 -9.38 8.76 -12.30
CA THR A 131 -9.98 9.69 -13.25
C THR A 131 -11.51 9.70 -13.21
N PHE A 132 -12.13 8.74 -12.51
CA PHE A 132 -13.59 8.58 -12.40
C PHE A 132 -14.32 8.72 -13.76
N THR A 133 -13.78 8.06 -14.77
CA THR A 133 -14.37 7.99 -16.12
C THR A 133 -15.46 6.91 -16.13
N PHE A 134 -16.67 7.29 -16.54
CA PHE A 134 -17.89 6.46 -16.51
C PHE A 134 -18.29 5.96 -17.89
#